data_AF-A0A525CY76-F1
#
_entry.id   AF-A0A525CY76-F1
#
_cell.length_a   1.000
_cell.length_b   1.000
_cell.length_c   1.000
_cell.angle_alpha   90.00
_cell.angle_beta   90.00
_cell.angle_gamma   90.00
#
_symmetry.space_group_name_H-M   'P 1'
#
loop_
_entity.id
_entity.type
_entity.pdbx_description
1 polymer ?
#
loop_
_entity_poly.entity_id
_entity_poly.type
_entity_poly.pdbx_seq_one_letter_code
_entity_poly.pdbx_strand_id
1 'polypeptide(L)'
;MATKKSLIDNELMKEIITIRTDTLFRMLEQEKIGYFPGADEEGATGRYDNKGAIFIPGGLVYQDVDERFIRYESFGKLSGGEFRQKIREAMRYDNATLLYPDGIAASINLDGGFFSKAARRIYTYKRAAYRRVKRISNNNAIEITADDIIKSHCPTYLRPPYGARTRISTCISVGLIDQPMYFAYNKTELNFSHKQSQRFIDDLDRTRDHAISSDDTILYPPCIVVCHDTRYKENNFTGLTRILGIGNFGEFATFTFEAYNKQLSSEIKRKKISFCEDDWFAIHQGIPIYGILRIYARTNPGKRSKQYSMHVISPEDDIGLNLQRPPGHGCNCD
;
A
#
# COMPACT_ATOMS: atom_id res chain seq x y z
N MET A 1 -12.39 -1.55 11.62
CA MET A 1 -11.78 -2.08 10.38
C MET A 1 -11.85 -0.98 9.35
N ALA A 2 -10.81 -0.76 8.56
CA ALA A 2 -10.82 0.26 7.51
C ALA A 2 -12.00 0.06 6.54
N THR A 3 -12.56 1.16 6.04
CA THR A 3 -13.65 1.14 5.06
C THR A 3 -13.09 1.40 3.66
N LYS A 4 -13.87 1.07 2.61
CA LYS A 4 -13.55 1.46 1.23
C LYS A 4 -13.27 2.96 1.16
N LYS A 5 -14.23 3.79 1.58
CA LYS A 5 -14.13 5.26 1.52
C LYS A 5 -12.86 5.79 2.21
N SER A 6 -12.56 5.35 3.43
CA SER A 6 -11.36 5.80 4.16
C SER A 6 -10.02 5.46 3.47
N LEU A 7 -10.01 4.46 2.57
CA LEU A 7 -8.80 4.07 1.85
C LEU A 7 -8.69 4.74 0.48
N ILE A 8 -9.81 4.95 -0.23
CA ILE A 8 -9.78 5.45 -1.62
C ILE A 8 -10.12 6.94 -1.76
N ASP A 9 -10.84 7.53 -0.82
CA ASP A 9 -11.29 8.93 -0.90
C ASP A 9 -10.19 9.90 -0.44
N ASN A 10 -9.08 9.90 -1.16
CA ASN A 10 -7.93 10.78 -0.97
C ASN A 10 -7.14 10.92 -2.28
N GLU A 11 -6.40 12.01 -2.41
CA GLU A 11 -5.66 12.34 -3.63
C GLU A 11 -4.59 11.31 -3.98
N LEU A 12 -3.88 10.76 -2.98
CA LEU A 12 -2.84 9.76 -3.21
C LEU A 12 -3.39 8.52 -3.91
N MET A 13 -4.48 7.95 -3.39
CA MET A 13 -5.06 6.73 -3.94
C MET A 13 -5.78 6.97 -5.26
N LYS A 14 -6.49 8.10 -5.42
CA LYS A 14 -7.11 8.48 -6.71
C LYS A 14 -6.04 8.62 -7.80
N GLU A 15 -4.93 9.26 -7.48
CA GLU A 15 -3.82 9.44 -8.42
C GLU A 15 -3.09 8.13 -8.73
N ILE A 16 -2.79 7.29 -7.73
CA ILE A 16 -2.20 5.97 -7.97
C ILE A 16 -3.09 5.09 -8.85
N ILE A 17 -4.40 5.10 -8.61
CA ILE A 17 -5.34 4.33 -9.43
C ILE A 17 -5.37 4.89 -10.84
N THR A 18 -5.40 6.22 -11.01
CA THR A 18 -5.33 6.89 -12.33
C THR A 18 -4.07 6.51 -13.10
N ILE A 19 -2.89 6.62 -12.48
CA ILE A 19 -1.62 6.22 -13.11
C ILE A 19 -1.65 4.75 -13.52
N ARG A 20 -2.20 3.88 -12.67
CA ARG A 20 -2.31 2.45 -12.99
C ARG A 20 -3.35 2.17 -14.07
N THR A 21 -4.43 2.95 -14.17
CA THR A 21 -5.38 2.88 -15.27
C THR A 21 -4.73 3.27 -16.59
N ASP A 22 -3.89 4.32 -16.60
CA ASP A 22 -3.09 4.67 -17.78
C ASP A 22 -2.14 3.53 -18.16
N THR A 23 -1.48 2.90 -17.18
CA THR A 23 -0.66 1.71 -17.41
C THR A 23 -1.50 0.57 -17.99
N LEU A 24 -2.68 0.28 -17.43
CA LEU A 24 -3.59 -0.75 -17.93
C LEU A 24 -3.88 -0.55 -19.42
N PHE A 25 -4.31 0.64 -19.84
CA PHE A 25 -4.62 0.89 -21.25
C PHE A 25 -3.42 0.68 -22.17
N ARG A 26 -2.22 1.12 -21.76
CA ARG A 26 -0.99 0.89 -22.52
C ARG A 26 -0.64 -0.59 -22.61
N MET A 27 -0.82 -1.35 -21.54
CA MET A 27 -0.62 -2.80 -21.55
C MET A 27 -1.55 -3.48 -22.57
N LEU A 28 -2.84 -3.11 -22.55
CA LEU A 28 -3.82 -3.65 -23.49
C LEU A 28 -3.53 -3.26 -24.95
N GLU A 29 -2.94 -2.07 -25.18
CA GLU A 29 -2.50 -1.63 -26.50
C GLU A 29 -1.28 -2.44 -26.97
N GLN A 30 -0.27 -2.64 -26.11
CA GLN A 30 0.90 -3.47 -26.42
C GLN A 30 0.52 -4.92 -26.74
N GLU A 31 -0.47 -5.46 -26.05
CA GLU A 31 -0.98 -6.79 -26.34
C GLU A 31 -1.58 -6.91 -27.73
N LYS A 32 -2.37 -5.90 -28.16
CA LYS A 32 -2.97 -5.88 -29.50
C LYS A 32 -1.94 -5.92 -30.62
N ILE A 33 -0.75 -5.35 -30.39
CA ILE A 33 0.36 -5.33 -31.35
C ILE A 33 1.35 -6.50 -31.15
N GLY A 34 1.04 -7.46 -30.27
CA GLY A 34 1.85 -8.67 -30.06
C GLY A 34 3.10 -8.46 -29.19
N TYR A 35 3.19 -7.36 -28.45
CA TYR A 35 4.32 -6.99 -27.60
C TYR A 35 3.99 -7.07 -26.09
N PHE A 36 3.06 -7.95 -25.70
CA PHE A 36 2.78 -8.14 -24.29
C PHE A 36 3.94 -8.88 -23.60
N PRO A 37 4.43 -8.43 -22.44
CA PRO A 37 5.55 -9.10 -21.81
C PRO A 37 5.17 -10.46 -21.28
N GLY A 38 6.13 -11.37 -21.33
CA GLY A 38 6.05 -12.64 -20.61
C GLY A 38 5.98 -12.45 -19.09
N ALA A 39 5.57 -13.49 -18.37
CA ALA A 39 5.48 -13.47 -16.90
C ALA A 39 6.83 -13.18 -16.19
N ASP A 40 7.95 -13.44 -16.88
CA ASP A 40 9.31 -13.23 -16.39
C ASP A 40 9.94 -11.92 -16.91
N GLU A 41 9.23 -11.18 -17.78
CA GLU A 41 9.71 -9.93 -18.36
C GLU A 41 9.26 -8.75 -17.50
N GLU A 42 10.22 -7.93 -17.06
CA GLU A 42 9.94 -6.71 -16.31
C GLU A 42 9.36 -5.65 -17.24
N GLY A 43 8.13 -5.22 -16.95
CA GLY A 43 7.51 -4.06 -17.56
C GLY A 43 6.67 -4.35 -18.79
N ALA A 44 5.35 -4.16 -18.64
CA ALA A 44 4.42 -4.05 -19.75
C ALA A 44 4.37 -2.65 -20.38
N THR A 45 5.28 -1.76 -19.96
CA THR A 45 5.34 -0.38 -20.46
C THR A 45 6.76 0.22 -20.40
N GLY A 46 7.81 -0.59 -20.20
CA GLY A 46 9.21 -0.14 -20.18
C GLY A 46 9.47 1.01 -19.20
N ARG A 47 9.96 2.16 -19.68
CA ARG A 47 10.18 3.40 -18.89
C ARG A 47 8.93 3.96 -18.17
N TYR A 48 7.75 3.44 -18.49
CA TYR A 48 6.46 3.82 -17.91
C TYR A 48 5.83 2.69 -17.10
N ASP A 49 6.50 1.55 -16.96
CA ASP A 49 6.10 0.62 -15.90
C ASP A 49 6.24 1.37 -14.58
N ASN A 50 5.23 1.21 -13.74
CA ASN A 50 5.21 1.81 -12.42
C ASN A 50 6.23 1.06 -11.57
N LYS A 51 7.52 1.37 -11.80
CA LYS A 51 8.66 0.95 -11.01
C LYS A 51 8.25 1.03 -9.56
N GLY A 52 8.40 -0.07 -8.83
CA GLY A 52 7.67 -0.29 -7.59
C GLY A 52 7.91 0.83 -6.57
N ALA A 53 6.96 1.76 -6.48
CA ALA A 53 7.04 2.89 -5.57
C ALA A 53 6.52 2.52 -4.17
N ILE A 54 7.14 3.08 -3.14
CA ILE A 54 6.64 2.99 -1.76
C ILE A 54 6.35 4.40 -1.27
N PHE A 55 5.10 4.70 -0.94
CA PHE A 55 4.68 5.96 -0.34
C PHE A 55 4.52 5.78 1.17
N ILE A 56 5.22 6.60 1.94
CA ILE A 56 5.31 6.48 3.40
C ILE A 56 4.99 7.85 4.02
N PRO A 57 4.14 7.94 5.04
CA PRO A 57 3.98 9.17 5.81
C PRO A 57 5.34 9.64 6.36
N GLY A 58 5.66 10.90 6.10
CA GLY A 58 6.89 11.57 6.54
C GLY A 58 6.94 11.64 8.05
N GLY A 59 8.11 11.32 8.63
CA GLY A 59 8.28 11.16 10.08
C GLY A 59 8.46 9.70 10.54
N LEU A 60 8.14 8.71 9.69
CA LEU A 60 8.46 7.31 9.99
C LEU A 60 9.90 6.93 9.66
N VAL A 61 10.53 7.64 8.73
CA VAL A 61 11.90 7.38 8.29
C VAL A 61 12.73 8.65 8.46
N TYR A 62 13.82 8.54 9.21
CA TYR A 62 14.64 9.70 9.58
C TYR A 62 15.96 9.76 8.79
N GLN A 63 16.53 8.60 8.47
CA GLN A 63 17.75 8.45 7.68
C GLN A 63 17.52 7.46 6.54
N ASP A 64 18.26 7.64 5.45
CA ASP A 64 18.35 6.66 4.37
C ASP A 64 19.34 5.53 4.72
N VAL A 65 19.53 4.61 3.77
CA VAL A 65 20.47 3.47 3.91
C VAL A 65 21.92 3.90 4.12
N ASP A 66 22.29 5.11 3.68
CA ASP A 66 23.64 5.68 3.83
C ASP A 66 23.76 6.49 5.14
N GLU A 67 22.81 6.32 6.06
CA GLU A 67 22.72 7.01 7.35
C GLU A 67 22.58 8.54 7.21
N ARG A 68 22.24 9.05 6.03
CA ARG A 68 22.06 10.47 5.79
C ARG A 68 20.67 10.90 6.22
N PHE A 69 20.60 11.99 6.98
CA PHE A 69 19.31 12.56 7.37
C PHE A 69 18.52 12.98 6.14
N ILE A 70 17.26 12.54 6.12
CA ILE A 70 16.36 12.87 5.02
C ILE A 70 16.01 14.34 5.13
N ARG A 71 16.19 15.05 4.01
CA ARG A 71 15.79 16.44 3.85
C ARG A 71 14.71 16.48 2.79
N TYR A 72 13.72 17.34 3.00
CA TYR A 72 12.72 17.68 2.01
C TYR A 72 12.56 19.19 1.98
N GLU A 73 12.09 19.68 0.84
CA GLU A 73 11.72 21.09 0.67
C GLU A 73 10.24 21.24 0.97
N SER A 74 9.90 22.17 1.87
CA SER A 74 8.52 22.55 2.12
C SER A 74 8.06 23.50 1.02
N PHE A 75 6.95 23.16 0.39
CA PHE A 75 6.28 23.97 -0.63
C PHE A 75 5.09 24.75 -0.05
N GLY A 76 4.90 24.74 1.28
CA GLY A 76 3.71 25.26 1.93
C GLY A 76 2.50 24.33 1.75
N LYS A 77 1.29 24.85 1.96
CA LYS A 77 0.07 24.04 1.80
C LYS A 77 -0.16 23.73 0.31
N LEU A 78 -0.05 22.45 -0.04
CA LEU A 78 -0.31 21.95 -1.39
C LEU A 78 -1.82 21.88 -1.65
N SER A 79 -2.24 22.28 -2.84
CA SER A 79 -3.56 21.89 -3.39
C SER A 79 -3.57 20.41 -3.79
N GLY A 80 -4.76 19.82 -3.94
CA GLY A 80 -4.87 18.45 -4.44
C GLY A 80 -4.22 18.26 -5.81
N GLY A 81 -4.36 19.23 -6.71
CA GLY A 81 -3.74 19.19 -8.05
C GLY A 81 -2.21 19.18 -8.04
N GLU A 82 -1.60 20.06 -7.25
CA GLU A 82 -0.13 20.11 -7.10
C GLU A 82 0.40 18.82 -6.47
N PHE A 83 -0.29 18.31 -5.45
CA PHE A 83 0.06 17.04 -4.82
C PHE A 83 0.04 15.89 -5.83
N ARG A 84 -1.03 15.75 -6.62
CA ARG A 84 -1.14 14.72 -7.67
C ARG A 84 0.00 14.80 -8.67
N GLN A 85 0.39 16.01 -9.11
CA GLN A 85 1.54 16.19 -9.99
C GLN A 85 2.83 15.67 -9.37
N LYS A 86 3.08 15.98 -8.08
CA LYS A 86 4.25 15.50 -7.37
C LYS A 86 4.26 13.97 -7.20
N ILE A 87 3.10 13.35 -7.01
CA ILE A 87 2.97 11.89 -7.01
C ILE A 87 3.37 11.30 -8.36
N ARG A 88 2.92 11.87 -9.50
CA ARG A 88 3.36 11.43 -10.84
C ARG A 88 4.86 11.57 -11.04
N GLU A 89 5.45 12.66 -10.57
CA GLU A 89 6.91 12.88 -10.61
C GLU A 89 7.64 11.82 -9.79
N ALA A 90 7.16 11.54 -8.57
CA ALA A 90 7.76 10.57 -7.66
C ALA A 90 7.65 9.12 -8.15
N MET A 91 6.55 8.73 -8.82
CA MET A 91 6.35 7.40 -9.40
C MET A 91 7.40 7.01 -10.46
N ARG A 92 8.17 7.97 -10.98
CA ARG A 92 9.27 7.70 -11.92
C ARG A 92 10.47 7.01 -11.25
N TYR A 93 10.57 7.11 -9.91
CA TYR A 93 11.67 6.55 -9.14
C TYR A 93 11.26 5.21 -8.52
N ASP A 94 12.18 4.24 -8.51
CA ASP A 94 11.93 2.87 -8.02
C ASP A 94 12.09 2.72 -6.49
N ASN A 95 12.07 3.85 -5.79
CA ASN A 95 12.49 4.03 -4.40
C ASN A 95 11.33 4.52 -3.52
N ALA A 96 11.59 4.67 -2.22
CA ALA A 96 10.59 5.23 -1.32
C ALA A 96 10.41 6.74 -1.50
N THR A 97 9.18 7.17 -1.32
CA THR A 97 8.76 8.56 -1.32
C THR A 97 8.11 8.84 0.03
N LEU A 98 8.67 9.80 0.77
CA LEU A 98 8.10 10.27 2.02
C LEU A 98 7.15 11.43 1.75
N LEU A 99 5.94 11.33 2.29
CA LEU A 99 4.86 12.29 2.11
C LEU A 99 4.73 13.16 3.36
N TYR A 100 4.90 14.46 3.20
CA TYR A 100 4.64 15.46 4.25
C TYR A 100 3.42 16.30 3.84
N PRO A 101 2.67 16.88 4.80
CA PRO A 101 1.51 17.72 4.46
C PRO A 101 1.88 18.93 3.58
N ASP A 102 3.13 19.37 3.68
CA ASP A 102 3.68 20.55 3.02
C ASP A 102 4.80 20.22 2.03
N GLY A 103 5.06 18.94 1.73
CA GLY A 103 6.14 18.59 0.80
C GLY A 103 6.37 17.10 0.62
N ILE A 104 7.31 16.75 -0.24
CA ILE A 104 7.63 15.36 -0.59
C ILE A 104 9.14 15.18 -0.65
N ALA A 105 9.65 14.09 -0.08
CA ALA A 105 11.01 13.60 -0.29
C ALA A 105 10.98 12.32 -1.14
N ALA A 106 11.35 12.45 -2.41
CA ALA A 106 11.41 11.32 -3.34
C ALA A 106 12.78 10.63 -3.31
N SER A 107 12.85 9.45 -3.93
CA SER A 107 14.10 8.71 -4.19
C SER A 107 14.86 8.24 -2.95
N ILE A 108 14.17 7.96 -1.85
CA ILE A 108 14.78 7.52 -0.60
C ILE A 108 15.10 6.03 -0.66
N ASN A 109 16.38 5.71 -0.44
CA ASN A 109 16.85 4.33 -0.27
C ASN A 109 16.64 3.88 1.18
N LEU A 110 16.06 2.70 1.38
CA LEU A 110 15.66 2.21 2.69
C LEU A 110 16.48 0.99 3.12
N ASP A 111 16.96 0.98 4.36
CA ASP A 111 17.58 -0.20 4.97
C ASP A 111 16.51 -1.20 5.46
N GLY A 112 16.30 -2.28 4.69
CA GLY A 112 15.41 -3.35 5.10
C GLY A 112 15.82 -4.10 6.37
N GLY A 113 17.12 -4.12 6.70
CA GLY A 113 17.66 -4.73 7.91
C GLY A 113 17.21 -3.99 9.17
N PHE A 114 17.39 -2.66 9.18
CA PHE A 114 16.94 -1.79 10.26
C PHE A 114 15.45 -1.99 10.60
N PHE A 115 14.56 -1.87 9.61
CA PHE A 115 13.11 -1.97 9.85
C PHE A 115 12.70 -3.36 10.32
N SER A 116 13.31 -4.41 9.77
CA SER A 116 13.05 -5.79 10.19
C SER A 116 13.45 -6.03 11.65
N LYS A 117 14.58 -5.47 12.08
CA LYS A 117 15.06 -5.53 13.47
C LYS A 117 14.13 -4.74 14.40
N ALA A 118 13.71 -3.54 14.00
CA ALA A 118 12.77 -2.70 14.75
C ALA A 118 11.44 -3.42 15.00
N ALA A 119 10.79 -3.86 13.92
CA ALA A 119 9.51 -4.56 13.96
C ALA A 119 9.57 -5.82 14.85
N ARG A 120 10.63 -6.61 14.69
CA ARG A 120 10.87 -7.81 15.51
C ARG A 120 10.95 -7.50 17.01
N ARG A 121 11.75 -6.49 17.38
CA ARG A 121 11.93 -6.13 18.80
C ARG A 121 10.64 -5.62 19.42
N ILE A 122 9.92 -4.74 18.73
CA ILE A 122 8.66 -4.17 19.21
C ILE A 122 7.65 -5.27 19.53
N TYR A 123 7.42 -6.22 18.61
CA TYR A 123 6.45 -7.28 18.86
C TYR A 123 6.90 -8.32 19.88
N THR A 124 8.20 -8.60 19.96
CA THR A 124 8.75 -9.45 21.03
C THR A 124 8.49 -8.84 22.40
N TYR A 125 8.75 -7.54 22.57
CA TYR A 125 8.49 -6.85 23.84
C TYR A 125 7.00 -6.76 24.18
N LYS A 126 6.14 -6.36 23.22
CA LYS A 126 4.69 -6.34 23.44
C LYS A 126 4.19 -7.71 23.89
N ARG A 127 4.61 -8.77 23.20
CA ARG A 127 4.21 -10.14 23.56
C ARG A 127 4.68 -10.53 24.97
N ALA A 128 5.89 -10.13 25.37
CA ALA A 128 6.38 -10.38 26.73
C ALA A 128 5.55 -9.63 27.78
N ALA A 129 5.26 -8.34 27.54
CA ALA A 129 4.47 -7.50 28.45
C ALA A 129 3.01 -7.98 28.60
N TYR A 130 2.39 -8.51 27.54
CA TYR A 130 0.99 -8.99 27.57
C TYR A 130 0.81 -10.42 28.12
N ARG A 131 1.86 -11.10 28.61
CA ARG A 131 1.70 -12.37 29.34
C ARG A 131 1.10 -12.10 30.72
N ARG A 132 -0.24 -12.04 30.79
CA ARG A 132 -1.02 -11.81 32.03
C ARG A 132 -0.87 -12.87 33.12
N VAL A 133 -0.17 -13.97 32.88
CA VAL A 133 0.13 -14.98 33.91
C VAL A 133 1.53 -15.53 33.67
N LYS A 134 2.41 -15.49 34.67
CA LYS A 134 3.64 -16.30 34.71
C LYS A 134 3.22 -17.78 34.71
N ARG A 135 2.95 -18.35 33.54
CA ARG A 135 2.92 -19.81 33.39
C ARG A 135 4.37 -20.27 33.38
N ILE A 136 4.83 -20.81 34.50
CA ILE A 136 6.08 -21.56 34.61
C ILE A 136 5.86 -22.88 33.86
N SER A 137 5.93 -22.83 32.55
CA SER A 137 6.02 -24.02 31.71
C SER A 137 7.19 -23.83 30.76
N ASN A 138 7.88 -24.92 30.40
CA ASN A 138 8.97 -24.99 29.41
C ASN A 138 8.51 -24.65 27.98
N ASN A 139 7.57 -23.72 27.82
CA ASN A 139 7.26 -23.15 26.53
C ASN A 139 8.42 -22.22 26.16
N ASN A 140 9.32 -22.75 25.33
CA ASN A 140 10.30 -21.97 24.58
C ASN A 140 9.67 -20.63 24.21
N ALA A 141 10.32 -19.54 24.61
CA ALA A 141 9.85 -18.21 24.25
C ALA A 141 9.79 -18.17 22.72
N ILE A 142 8.59 -18.24 22.16
CA ILE A 142 8.40 -18.17 20.71
C ILE A 142 8.86 -16.77 20.31
N GLU A 143 10.07 -16.70 19.76
CA GLU A 143 10.62 -15.50 19.15
C GLU A 143 9.78 -15.19 17.91
N ILE A 144 9.28 -13.96 17.81
CA ILE A 144 8.62 -13.49 16.58
C ILE A 144 9.74 -13.13 15.61
N THR A 145 9.73 -13.67 14.40
CA THR A 145 10.71 -13.32 13.37
C THR A 145 10.18 -12.22 12.44
N ALA A 146 11.06 -11.61 11.63
CA ALA A 146 10.61 -10.69 10.58
C ALA A 146 9.69 -11.41 9.58
N ASP A 147 9.99 -12.67 9.24
CA ASP A 147 9.18 -13.47 8.33
C ASP A 147 7.77 -13.71 8.86
N ASP A 148 7.60 -13.86 10.18
CA ASP A 148 6.28 -13.96 10.80
C ASP A 148 5.45 -12.69 10.58
N ILE A 149 6.09 -11.52 10.65
CA ILE A 149 5.46 -10.21 10.43
C ILE A 149 5.13 -10.01 8.96
N ILE A 150 6.06 -10.33 8.06
CA ILE A 150 5.90 -10.28 6.60
C ILE A 150 4.76 -11.18 6.15
N LYS A 151 4.74 -12.43 6.63
CA LYS A 151 3.71 -13.41 6.31
C LYS A 151 2.33 -12.93 6.74
N SER A 152 2.23 -12.16 7.82
CA SER A 152 0.97 -11.64 8.36
C SER A 152 0.30 -10.60 7.46
N HIS A 153 1.08 -9.83 6.70
CA HIS A 153 0.56 -8.80 5.79
C HIS A 153 0.58 -9.24 4.32
N CYS A 154 0.75 -10.54 4.07
CA CYS A 154 0.83 -11.08 2.72
C CYS A 154 -0.53 -11.69 2.32
N PRO A 155 -1.08 -11.36 1.13
CA PRO A 155 -2.30 -11.97 0.62
C PRO A 155 -2.21 -13.50 0.62
N THR A 156 -3.36 -14.17 0.81
CA THR A 156 -3.40 -15.64 0.88
C THR A 156 -2.99 -16.31 -0.43
N TYR A 157 -3.16 -15.63 -1.56
CA TYR A 157 -2.80 -16.12 -2.89
C TYR A 157 -1.33 -15.86 -3.26
N LEU A 158 -0.54 -15.18 -2.42
CA LEU A 158 0.90 -14.97 -2.64
C LEU A 158 1.73 -15.83 -1.69
N ARG A 159 2.81 -16.44 -2.19
CA ARG A 159 3.73 -17.22 -1.36
C ARG A 159 4.72 -16.28 -0.64
N PRO A 160 5.01 -16.48 0.67
CA PRO A 160 6.01 -15.68 1.38
C PRO A 160 7.42 -16.31 1.29
N PRO A 161 8.51 -15.56 1.53
CA PRO A 161 8.60 -14.11 1.69
C PRO A 161 8.62 -13.42 0.33
N TYR A 162 7.70 -12.48 0.17
CA TYR A 162 7.55 -11.75 -1.08
C TYR A 162 8.47 -10.51 -1.04
N GLY A 163 9.24 -10.23 -2.10
CA GLY A 163 10.15 -9.10 -2.43
C GLY A 163 10.73 -8.14 -1.35
N ALA A 164 11.88 -7.51 -1.62
CA ALA A 164 12.48 -6.52 -0.69
C ALA A 164 11.49 -5.41 -0.26
N ARG A 165 10.70 -4.86 -1.18
CA ARG A 165 9.67 -3.84 -0.91
C ARG A 165 8.61 -4.31 0.07
N THR A 166 8.15 -5.54 -0.08
CA THR A 166 7.15 -6.12 0.83
C THR A 166 7.73 -6.33 2.21
N ARG A 167 9.00 -6.75 2.32
CA ARG A 167 9.69 -6.86 3.61
C ARG A 167 9.79 -5.50 4.30
N ILE A 168 10.32 -4.51 3.58
CA ILE A 168 10.52 -3.14 4.08
C ILE A 168 9.19 -2.53 4.53
N SER A 169 8.21 -2.42 3.64
CA SER A 169 6.92 -1.77 3.92
C SER A 169 6.13 -2.45 5.04
N THR A 170 6.17 -3.78 5.13
CA THR A 170 5.48 -4.54 6.18
C THR A 170 6.14 -4.32 7.56
N CYS A 171 7.45 -4.13 7.60
CA CYS A 171 8.15 -3.83 8.84
C CYS A 171 8.01 -2.35 9.23
N ILE A 172 7.97 -1.43 8.26
CA ILE A 172 7.74 0.01 8.51
C ILE A 172 6.32 0.25 9.02
N SER A 173 5.32 -0.52 8.59
CA SER A 173 3.93 -0.34 9.05
C SER A 173 3.76 -0.50 10.56
N VAL A 174 4.69 -1.18 11.24
CA VAL A 174 4.75 -1.23 12.70
C VAL A 174 4.92 0.15 13.31
N GLY A 175 5.63 1.04 12.61
CA GLY A 175 5.76 2.44 12.98
C GLY A 175 4.42 3.17 13.00
N LEU A 176 3.43 2.77 12.21
CA LEU A 176 2.06 3.33 12.27
C LEU A 176 1.19 2.66 13.33
N ILE A 177 1.34 1.35 13.51
CA ILE A 177 0.51 0.56 14.43
C ILE A 177 0.94 0.74 15.89
N ASP A 178 2.23 0.92 16.13
CA ASP A 178 2.87 0.86 17.46
C ASP A 178 3.88 2.00 17.67
N GLN A 179 3.45 3.23 17.38
CA GLN A 179 4.27 4.44 17.43
C GLN A 179 5.08 4.65 18.73
N PRO A 180 4.54 4.47 19.96
CA PRO A 180 5.34 4.70 21.17
C PRO A 180 6.54 3.74 21.29
N MET A 181 6.33 2.47 20.91
CA MET A 181 7.39 1.47 20.91
C MET A 181 8.36 1.68 19.75
N TYR A 182 7.86 2.15 18.60
CA TYR A 182 8.68 2.55 17.47
C TYR A 182 9.58 3.73 17.81
N PHE A 183 9.04 4.74 18.51
CA PHE A 183 9.79 5.86 19.03
C PHE A 183 10.89 5.42 19.99
N ALA A 184 10.55 4.61 20.99
CA ALA A 184 11.51 4.12 21.97
C ALA A 184 12.67 3.35 21.32
N TYR A 185 12.37 2.52 20.31
CA TYR A 185 13.38 1.81 19.54
C TYR A 185 14.29 2.78 18.77
N ASN A 186 13.72 3.70 17.98
CA ASN A 186 14.48 4.65 17.17
C ASN A 186 15.35 5.57 18.03
N LYS A 187 14.81 6.11 19.13
CA LYS A 187 15.56 6.94 20.08
C LYS A 187 16.82 6.25 20.58
N THR A 188 16.72 4.94 20.85
CA THR A 188 17.84 4.13 21.37
C THR A 188 18.85 3.80 20.27
N GLU A 189 18.40 3.33 19.11
CA GLU A 189 19.32 2.91 18.04
C GLU A 189 20.00 4.09 17.35
N LEU A 190 19.33 5.25 17.27
CA LEU A 190 19.86 6.45 16.61
C LEU A 190 20.50 7.45 17.57
N ASN A 191 20.57 7.13 18.88
CA ASN A 191 21.16 7.97 19.92
C ASN A 191 20.71 9.43 19.87
N PHE A 192 19.41 9.68 19.74
CA PHE A 192 18.89 11.03 19.58
C PHE A 192 19.23 11.93 20.77
N SER A 193 19.72 13.14 20.47
CA SER A 193 19.71 14.25 21.43
C SER A 193 18.28 14.62 21.84
N HIS A 194 18.14 15.42 22.89
CA HIS A 194 16.83 15.93 23.34
C HIS A 194 16.09 16.67 22.21
N LYS A 195 16.79 17.54 21.47
CA LYS A 195 16.22 18.31 20.35
C LYS A 195 15.79 17.41 19.19
N GLN A 196 16.60 16.42 18.83
CA GLN A 196 16.23 15.45 17.80
C GLN A 196 15.05 14.58 18.23
N SER A 197 15.02 14.18 19.50
CA SER A 197 13.89 13.42 20.05
C SER A 197 12.58 14.19 19.94
N GLN A 198 12.58 15.49 20.31
CA GLN A 198 11.38 16.32 20.21
C GLN A 198 10.91 16.43 18.75
N ARG A 199 11.82 16.76 17.83
CA ARG A 199 11.50 16.84 16.41
C ARG A 199 10.93 15.53 15.88
N PHE A 200 11.54 14.40 16.26
CA PHE A 200 11.08 13.09 15.81
C PHE A 200 9.71 12.72 16.39
N ILE A 201 9.39 13.13 17.63
CA ILE A 201 8.04 12.99 18.19
C ILE A 201 7.05 13.81 17.37
N ASP A 202 7.36 15.08 17.11
CA ASP A 202 6.49 15.98 16.37
C ASP A 202 6.21 15.44 14.96
N ASP A 203 7.25 14.93 14.28
CA ASP A 203 7.14 14.32 12.96
C ASP A 203 6.36 12.99 13.03
N LEU A 204 6.60 12.15 14.03
CA LEU A 204 5.88 10.88 14.20
C LEU A 204 4.40 11.08 14.53
N ASP A 205 4.06 12.07 15.36
CA ASP A 205 2.67 12.37 15.71
C ASP A 205 1.89 12.86 14.47
N ARG A 206 2.53 13.64 13.58
CA ARG A 206 1.92 14.03 12.29
C ARG A 206 1.55 12.83 11.41
N THR A 207 2.24 11.69 11.54
CA THR A 207 1.91 10.48 10.77
C THR A 207 0.60 9.81 11.21
N ARG A 208 -0.04 10.27 12.29
CA ARG A 208 -1.34 9.75 12.77
C ARG A 208 -2.54 10.34 12.03
N ASP A 209 -2.39 11.56 11.54
CA ASP A 209 -3.51 12.33 11.02
C ASP A 209 -3.55 12.28 9.50
N HIS A 210 -4.71 12.62 8.95
CA HIS A 210 -4.84 12.85 7.52
C HIS A 210 -4.07 14.12 7.16
N ALA A 211 -3.28 14.06 6.10
CA ALA A 211 -2.76 15.28 5.50
C ALA A 211 -3.88 15.95 4.69
N ILE A 212 -4.18 17.19 5.03
CA ILE A 212 -5.22 17.99 4.40
C ILE A 212 -4.55 19.10 3.59
N SER A 213 -5.07 19.32 2.39
CA SER A 213 -4.61 20.33 1.45
C SER A 213 -4.99 21.76 1.85
N SER A 214 -4.67 22.72 0.99
CA SER A 214 -5.20 24.09 1.08
C SER A 214 -6.69 24.21 0.74
N ASP A 215 -7.26 23.25 -0.01
CA ASP A 215 -8.66 23.21 -0.45
C ASP A 215 -9.53 22.22 0.35
N ASP A 216 -9.11 21.89 1.58
CA ASP A 216 -9.79 20.96 2.50
C ASP A 216 -10.00 19.54 1.95
N THR A 217 -9.24 19.15 0.92
CA THR A 217 -9.19 17.79 0.39
C THR A 217 -8.17 16.95 1.16
N ILE A 218 -8.44 15.65 1.30
CA ILE A 218 -7.52 14.71 1.94
C ILE A 218 -6.44 14.34 0.92
N LEU A 219 -5.20 14.74 1.19
CA LEU A 219 -4.05 14.37 0.37
C LEU A 219 -3.71 12.89 0.53
N TYR A 220 -3.54 12.43 1.77
CA TYR A 220 -3.30 11.03 2.09
C TYR A 220 -3.68 10.69 3.55
N PRO A 221 -4.14 9.47 3.81
CA PRO A 221 -4.39 8.96 5.15
C PRO A 221 -3.09 8.42 5.80
N PRO A 222 -3.09 8.14 7.12
CA PRO A 222 -1.95 7.58 7.86
C PRO A 222 -1.71 6.10 7.50
N CYS A 223 -1.28 5.84 6.27
CA CYS A 223 -1.02 4.50 5.75
C CYS A 223 0.18 4.49 4.82
N ILE A 224 0.78 3.32 4.64
CA ILE A 224 1.85 3.10 3.67
C ILE A 224 1.22 2.50 2.41
N VAL A 225 1.46 3.10 1.26
CA VAL A 225 1.00 2.59 -0.04
C VAL A 225 2.19 2.02 -0.80
N VAL A 226 2.07 0.77 -1.23
CA VAL A 226 3.13 0.06 -1.96
C VAL A 226 2.61 -0.30 -3.33
N CYS A 227 3.18 0.32 -4.34
CA CYS A 227 2.97 -0.03 -5.72
C CYS A 227 3.93 -1.15 -6.10
N HIS A 228 3.40 -2.31 -6.46
CA HIS A 228 4.19 -3.38 -7.06
C HIS A 228 4.10 -3.35 -8.59
N ASP A 229 5.01 -4.09 -9.23
CA ASP A 229 5.10 -4.36 -10.66
C ASP A 229 4.16 -5.51 -11.11
N THR A 230 4.04 -5.73 -12.41
CA THR A 230 3.19 -6.77 -13.03
C THR A 230 3.78 -8.17 -12.88
N ARG A 231 3.64 -8.85 -11.72
CA ARG A 231 4.22 -10.20 -11.56
C ARG A 231 3.37 -11.26 -10.85
N TYR A 232 2.08 -11.01 -10.57
CA TYR A 232 1.44 -11.74 -9.45
C TYR A 232 0.37 -12.76 -9.80
N LYS A 233 -0.38 -12.57 -10.88
CA LYS A 233 -1.51 -13.43 -11.21
C LYS A 233 -1.85 -13.23 -12.68
N GLU A 234 -2.00 -14.32 -13.42
CA GLU A 234 -2.35 -14.32 -14.86
C GLU A 234 -3.59 -13.47 -15.17
N ASN A 235 -4.50 -13.34 -14.20
CA ASN A 235 -5.76 -12.60 -14.35
C ASN A 235 -5.71 -11.18 -13.76
N ASN A 236 -4.57 -10.76 -13.23
CA ASN A 236 -4.39 -9.41 -12.73
C ASN A 236 -3.66 -8.58 -13.77
N PHE A 237 -4.28 -7.47 -14.15
CA PHE A 237 -3.65 -6.48 -14.99
C PHE A 237 -2.96 -5.45 -14.12
N THR A 238 -1.81 -4.94 -14.59
CA THR A 238 -0.92 -4.08 -13.81
C THR A 238 -0.42 -4.78 -12.53
N GLY A 239 0.43 -4.10 -11.76
CA GLY A 239 0.87 -4.66 -10.47
C GLY A 239 -0.15 -4.54 -9.33
N LEU A 240 0.16 -5.21 -8.22
CA LEU A 240 -0.60 -5.13 -6.97
C LEU A 240 -0.32 -3.79 -6.25
N THR A 241 -1.35 -3.09 -5.78
CA THR A 241 -1.16 -2.01 -4.79
C THR A 241 -1.47 -2.54 -3.41
N ARG A 242 -0.56 -2.44 -2.44
CA ARG A 242 -0.81 -2.79 -1.03
C ARG A 242 -0.93 -1.53 -0.18
N ILE A 243 -1.84 -1.56 0.78
CA ILE A 243 -2.06 -0.48 1.74
C ILE A 243 -1.87 -1.05 3.15
N LEU A 244 -0.90 -0.52 3.88
CA LEU A 244 -0.40 -1.08 5.15
C LEU A 244 -0.47 -0.06 6.28
N GLY A 245 -0.41 -0.56 7.51
CA GLY A 245 -0.53 0.29 8.71
C GLY A 245 -1.96 0.74 9.01
N ILE A 246 -2.94 0.09 8.38
CA ILE A 246 -4.35 0.40 8.56
C ILE A 246 -4.89 -0.41 9.73
N GLY A 247 -5.27 0.23 10.84
CA GLY A 247 -5.82 -0.47 12.00
C GLY A 247 -4.79 -1.29 12.78
N ASN A 248 -5.12 -2.54 13.11
CA ASN A 248 -4.30 -3.38 13.98
C ASN A 248 -3.29 -4.25 13.23
N PHE A 249 -2.44 -4.98 13.97
CA PHE A 249 -1.48 -5.91 13.40
C PHE A 249 -2.10 -6.89 12.40
N GLY A 250 -1.50 -6.93 11.20
CA GLY A 250 -1.91 -7.83 10.14
C GLY A 250 -3.19 -7.43 9.40
N GLU A 251 -3.81 -6.29 9.76
CA GLU A 251 -4.77 -5.62 8.88
C GLU A 251 -4.01 -4.91 7.76
N PHE A 252 -4.49 -5.09 6.52
CA PHE A 252 -3.96 -4.44 5.33
C PHE A 252 -4.99 -4.50 4.21
N ALA A 253 -4.79 -3.74 3.14
CA ALA A 253 -5.62 -3.82 1.95
C ALA A 253 -4.79 -4.04 0.68
N THR A 254 -5.46 -4.51 -0.36
CA THR A 254 -4.90 -4.67 -1.69
C THR A 254 -5.85 -4.13 -2.75
N PHE A 255 -5.32 -3.39 -3.72
CA PHE A 255 -6.03 -3.00 -4.93
C PHE A 255 -5.37 -3.63 -6.16
N THR A 256 -6.18 -4.19 -7.06
CA THR A 256 -5.76 -4.86 -8.31
C THR A 256 -6.79 -4.64 -9.41
N PHE A 257 -6.34 -4.58 -10.67
CA PHE A 257 -7.24 -4.74 -11.82
C PHE A 257 -7.38 -6.22 -12.16
N GLU A 258 -8.60 -6.74 -12.26
CA GLU A 258 -8.85 -8.17 -12.51
C GLU A 258 -9.86 -8.38 -13.63
N ALA A 259 -9.56 -9.30 -14.56
CA ALA A 259 -10.53 -9.76 -15.55
C ALA A 259 -11.67 -10.56 -14.89
N TYR A 260 -12.86 -10.40 -15.43
CA TYR A 260 -14.05 -11.14 -15.01
C TYR A 260 -14.05 -12.59 -15.49
N ASN A 261 -13.41 -13.45 -14.71
CA ASN A 261 -13.31 -14.88 -14.97
C ASN A 261 -14.10 -15.72 -13.94
N LYS A 262 -13.99 -17.05 -14.03
CA LYS A 262 -14.63 -18.00 -13.09
C LYS A 262 -14.22 -17.77 -11.64
N GLN A 263 -12.98 -17.35 -11.38
CA GLN A 263 -12.48 -17.11 -10.02
C GLN A 263 -13.10 -15.84 -9.43
N LEU A 264 -13.05 -14.72 -10.16
CA LEU A 264 -13.60 -13.44 -9.71
C LEU A 264 -15.12 -13.51 -9.56
N SER A 265 -15.82 -14.10 -10.53
CA SER A 265 -17.28 -14.28 -10.47
C SER A 265 -17.72 -15.14 -9.28
N SER A 266 -16.99 -16.21 -8.96
CA SER A 266 -17.27 -17.04 -7.77
C SER A 266 -17.04 -16.26 -6.47
N GLU A 267 -15.99 -15.45 -6.43
CA GLU A 267 -15.67 -14.61 -5.27
C GLU A 267 -16.75 -13.55 -5.04
N ILE A 268 -17.17 -12.85 -6.10
CA ILE A 268 -18.24 -11.84 -6.09
C ILE A 268 -19.56 -12.44 -5.59
N LYS A 269 -19.99 -13.57 -6.15
CA LYS A 269 -21.21 -14.29 -5.72
C LYS A 269 -21.17 -14.64 -4.25
N ARG A 270 -20.04 -15.19 -3.77
CA ARG A 270 -19.84 -15.54 -2.36
C ARG A 270 -19.87 -14.31 -1.45
N LYS A 271 -19.37 -13.17 -1.91
CA LYS A 271 -19.34 -11.91 -1.16
C LYS A 271 -20.60 -11.07 -1.31
N LYS A 272 -21.54 -11.48 -2.16
CA LYS A 272 -22.80 -10.79 -2.46
C LYS A 272 -22.56 -9.34 -2.89
N ILE A 273 -21.60 -9.14 -3.78
CA ILE A 273 -21.27 -7.82 -4.32
C ILE A 273 -22.03 -7.64 -5.63
N SER A 274 -22.74 -6.51 -5.74
CA SER A 274 -23.30 -6.03 -7.00
C SER A 274 -22.24 -5.27 -7.79
N PHE A 275 -22.31 -5.34 -9.11
CA PHE A 275 -21.50 -4.53 -10.02
C PHE A 275 -22.34 -4.23 -11.26
N CYS A 276 -22.04 -3.14 -11.95
CA CYS A 276 -22.65 -2.77 -13.22
C CYS A 276 -21.56 -2.56 -14.30
N GLU A 277 -22.00 -2.22 -15.51
CA GLU A 277 -21.08 -1.88 -16.60
C GLU A 277 -20.29 -0.60 -16.31
N ASP A 278 -20.82 0.27 -15.45
CA ASP A 278 -20.17 1.52 -15.08
C ASP A 278 -18.90 1.30 -14.24
N ASP A 279 -18.77 0.12 -13.61
CA ASP A 279 -17.64 -0.26 -12.78
C ASP A 279 -16.42 -0.76 -13.58
N TRP A 280 -16.51 -0.85 -14.92
CA TRP A 280 -15.44 -1.40 -15.74
C TRP A 280 -14.36 -0.36 -16.01
N PHE A 281 -13.12 -0.71 -15.71
CA PHE A 281 -11.96 0.10 -16.10
C PHE A 281 -11.56 -0.11 -17.56
N ALA A 282 -11.77 -1.32 -18.10
CA ALA A 282 -11.45 -1.64 -19.48
C ALA A 282 -12.20 -2.90 -19.93
N ILE A 283 -12.20 -3.15 -21.24
CA ILE A 283 -12.63 -4.41 -21.84
C ILE A 283 -11.46 -4.98 -22.63
N HIS A 284 -11.15 -6.25 -22.39
CA HIS A 284 -10.09 -6.98 -23.07
C HIS A 284 -10.64 -8.29 -23.63
N GLN A 285 -10.58 -8.48 -24.96
CA GLN A 285 -11.13 -9.66 -25.65
C GLN A 285 -12.60 -9.96 -25.28
N GLY A 286 -13.41 -8.92 -25.10
CA GLY A 286 -14.81 -9.04 -24.67
C GLY A 286 -15.00 -9.35 -23.18
N ILE A 287 -13.92 -9.40 -22.39
CA ILE A 287 -13.96 -9.63 -20.94
C ILE A 287 -13.76 -8.29 -20.21
N PRO A 288 -14.69 -7.90 -19.32
CA PRO A 288 -14.53 -6.68 -18.54
C PRO A 288 -13.44 -6.84 -17.46
N ILE A 289 -12.72 -5.75 -17.21
CA ILE A 289 -11.67 -5.62 -16.20
C ILE A 289 -12.16 -4.66 -15.10
N TYR A 290 -12.18 -5.15 -13.86
CA TYR A 290 -12.66 -4.40 -12.69
C TYR A 290 -11.51 -3.97 -11.77
N GLY A 291 -11.67 -2.84 -11.10
CA GLY A 291 -10.83 -2.45 -9.96
C GLY A 291 -11.32 -3.11 -8.68
N ILE A 292 -10.53 -4.00 -8.08
CA ILE A 292 -10.91 -4.78 -6.90
C ILE A 292 -10.09 -4.36 -5.68
N LEU A 293 -10.76 -3.87 -4.64
CA LEU A 293 -10.18 -3.60 -3.33
C LEU A 293 -10.54 -4.71 -2.34
N ARG A 294 -9.53 -5.36 -1.75
CA ARG A 294 -9.70 -6.32 -0.64
C ARG A 294 -9.11 -5.76 0.63
N ILE A 295 -9.86 -5.77 1.74
CA ILE A 295 -9.42 -5.31 3.07
C ILE A 295 -9.38 -6.52 3.99
N TYR A 296 -8.18 -6.92 4.39
CA TYR A 296 -7.92 -8.11 5.21
C TYR A 296 -8.04 -7.77 6.70
N ALA A 297 -8.71 -8.65 7.43
CA ALA A 297 -8.88 -8.51 8.87
C ALA A 297 -7.60 -8.85 9.64
N ARG A 298 -7.53 -8.40 10.90
CA ARG A 298 -6.41 -8.63 11.81
C ARG A 298 -6.00 -10.10 11.87
N THR A 299 -4.71 -10.35 12.05
CA THR A 299 -4.17 -11.71 12.21
C THR A 299 -3.18 -11.76 13.37
N ASN A 300 -2.57 -12.92 13.59
CA ASN A 300 -1.49 -13.12 14.55
C ASN A 300 -0.16 -13.29 13.80
N PRO A 301 0.98 -12.99 14.45
CA PRO A 301 2.30 -13.21 13.86
C PRO A 301 2.45 -14.62 13.30
N GLY A 302 2.98 -14.73 12.09
CA GLY A 302 3.19 -16.01 11.39
C GLY A 302 1.94 -16.63 10.75
N LYS A 303 0.76 -16.01 10.94
CA LYS A 303 -0.52 -16.46 10.37
C LYS A 303 -1.08 -15.45 9.38
N ARG A 304 -1.86 -15.94 8.43
CA ARG A 304 -2.63 -15.10 7.49
C ARG A 304 -4.11 -15.17 7.84
N SER A 305 -4.78 -14.02 7.82
CA SER A 305 -6.23 -14.00 7.85
C SER A 305 -6.77 -14.44 6.49
N LYS A 306 -7.73 -15.38 6.50
CA LYS A 306 -8.56 -15.67 5.33
C LYS A 306 -9.79 -14.76 5.25
N GLN A 307 -10.04 -13.98 6.31
CA GLN A 307 -11.17 -13.07 6.39
C GLN A 307 -10.78 -11.73 5.78
N TYR A 308 -11.58 -11.30 4.81
CA TYR A 308 -11.47 -9.99 4.17
C TYR A 308 -12.83 -9.54 3.65
N SER A 309 -13.03 -8.23 3.55
CA SER A 309 -14.09 -7.63 2.73
C SER A 309 -13.56 -7.36 1.33
N MET A 310 -14.41 -7.48 0.33
CA MET A 310 -14.09 -7.16 -1.06
C MET A 310 -15.03 -6.04 -1.52
N HIS A 311 -14.51 -5.13 -2.33
CA HIS A 311 -15.22 -3.98 -2.87
C HIS A 311 -14.81 -3.79 -4.33
N VAL A 312 -15.78 -3.43 -5.16
CA VAL A 312 -15.54 -2.95 -6.53
C VAL A 312 -15.33 -1.44 -6.47
N ILE A 313 -14.36 -0.95 -7.23
CA ILE A 313 -14.04 0.46 -7.39
C ILE A 313 -14.63 0.92 -8.73
N SER A 314 -15.49 1.94 -8.70
CA SER A 314 -16.06 2.61 -9.86
C SER A 314 -15.07 3.66 -10.37
N PRO A 315 -14.67 3.64 -11.65
CA PRO A 315 -13.81 4.67 -12.22
C PRO A 315 -14.38 6.08 -12.04
N GLU A 316 -15.68 6.26 -12.25
CA GLU A 316 -16.33 7.57 -12.20
C GLU A 316 -16.66 7.98 -10.76
N ASP A 317 -17.39 7.14 -10.02
CA ASP A 317 -17.92 7.54 -8.70
C ASP A 317 -16.84 7.59 -7.61
N ASP A 318 -15.89 6.66 -7.64
CA ASP A 318 -14.87 6.58 -6.60
C ASP A 318 -13.60 7.38 -6.94
N ILE A 319 -13.23 7.42 -8.23
CA ILE A 319 -11.95 7.99 -8.67
C ILE A 319 -12.14 9.32 -9.39
N GLY A 320 -13.29 9.58 -10.02
CA GLY A 320 -13.53 10.76 -10.84
C GLY A 320 -12.94 10.64 -12.25
N LEU A 321 -12.74 9.42 -12.75
CA LEU A 321 -12.25 9.15 -14.10
C LEU A 321 -13.41 8.95 -15.07
N ASN A 322 -13.48 9.83 -16.07
CA ASN A 322 -14.37 9.64 -17.21
C ASN A 322 -13.67 8.77 -18.27
N LEU A 323 -14.04 7.49 -18.31
CA LEU A 323 -13.51 6.54 -19.29
C LEU A 323 -14.41 6.55 -20.54
N GLN A 324 -13.82 6.77 -21.72
CA GLN A 324 -14.57 6.63 -22.97
C GLN A 324 -14.98 5.17 -23.17
N ARG A 325 -16.29 4.90 -23.13
CA ARG A 325 -16.82 3.54 -23.30
C ARG A 325 -17.20 3.27 -24.76
N PRO A 326 -16.98 2.05 -25.28
CA PRO A 326 -17.56 1.67 -26.56
C PRO A 326 -19.10 1.69 -26.45
N PRO A 327 -19.82 2.07 -27.52
CA PRO A 327 -21.27 2.19 -27.46
C PRO A 327 -21.96 0.83 -27.25
N GLY A 328 -22.71 0.75 -26.15
CA GLY A 328 -23.85 -0.15 -25.96
C GLY A 328 -23.53 -1.56 -25.48
N HIS A 329 -23.80 -1.83 -24.20
CA HIS A 329 -24.64 -2.94 -23.74
C HIS A 329 -25.52 -2.39 -22.60
N GLY A 330 -26.79 -2.79 -22.56
CA GLY A 330 -27.74 -2.27 -21.59
C GLY A 330 -27.56 -2.98 -20.26
N CYS A 331 -27.54 -2.23 -19.16
CA CYS A 331 -27.57 -2.76 -17.81
C CYS A 331 -28.72 -3.76 -17.60
N ASN A 332 -28.40 -4.98 -17.18
CA ASN A 332 -29.33 -5.83 -16.43
C ASN A 332 -29.05 -5.59 -14.94
N CYS A 333 -29.75 -4.61 -14.37
CA CYS A 333 -29.88 -4.47 -12.93
C CYS A 333 -31.09 -5.32 -12.50
N ASP A 334 -30.83 -6.55 -12.03
CA ASP A 334 -31.79 -7.34 -11.25
C ASP A 334 -31.24 -7.60 -9.84
#